data_AF-A0A1E8B5R2-F1
#
_entry.id   AF-A0A1E8B5R2-F1
#
_cell.length_a   1.000
_cell.length_b   1.000
_cell.length_c   1.000
_cell.angle_alpha   90.00
_cell.angle_beta   90.00
_cell.angle_gamma   90.00
#
_symmetry.space_group_name_H-M   'P 1'
#
loop_
_entity.id
_entity.type
_entity.pdbx_description
1 polymer ?
#
loop_
_entity_poly.entity_id
_entity_poly.type
_entity_poly.pdbx_seq_one_letter_code
_entity_poly.pdbx_strand_id
1 'polypeptide(L)'
;MEKELNRLYREVAETVNEMIPEEWEKFYFYAQISETGGGTYFFYNNLRSKEKYKYSVGIPFKYEVDEEEFERKEDSLYKLSKELRNVFKDNQQKTLVLLYDVS
;
A
#
# COMPACT_ATOMS: atom_id res chain seq x y z
N MET A 1 -16.22 12.05 4.39
CA MET A 1 -14.89 12.24 3.78
C MET A 1 -13.76 12.02 4.79
N GLU A 2 -13.43 12.95 5.69
CA GLU A 2 -12.22 12.82 6.54
C GLU A 2 -12.19 11.52 7.37
N LYS A 3 -13.27 11.19 8.09
CA LYS A 3 -13.37 9.94 8.86
C LYS A 3 -13.19 8.68 8.00
N GLU A 4 -13.67 8.72 6.76
CA GLU A 4 -13.61 7.60 5.82
C GLU A 4 -12.21 7.47 5.21
N LEU A 5 -11.59 8.59 4.84
CA LEU A 5 -10.19 8.62 4.40
C LEU A 5 -9.24 8.14 5.50
N ASN A 6 -9.43 8.60 6.74
CA ASN A 6 -8.61 8.16 7.87
C ASN A 6 -8.76 6.65 8.14
N ARG A 7 -9.97 6.10 7.98
CA ARG A 7 -10.20 4.64 8.05
C ARG A 7 -9.39 3.93 6.97
N LEU A 8 -9.52 4.37 5.73
CA LEU A 8 -8.86 3.75 4.57
C LEU A 8 -7.33 3.85 4.65
N TYR A 9 -6.77 4.98 5.08
CA TYR A 9 -5.32 5.13 5.28
C TYR A 9 -4.79 4.22 6.37
N ARG A 10 -5.54 4.08 7.48
CA ARG A 10 -5.16 3.15 8.54
C ARG A 10 -5.17 1.71 8.03
N GLU A 11 -6.21 1.29 7.32
CA GLU A 11 -6.31 -0.08 6.78
C GLU A 11 -5.21 -0.38 5.76
N VAL A 12 -4.83 0.59 4.92
CA VAL A 12 -3.66 0.46 4.03
C VAL A 12 -2.38 0.28 4.85
N ALA A 13 -2.15 1.10 5.86
CA ALA A 13 -0.95 1.01 6.69
C ALA A 13 -0.88 -0.30 7.49
N GLU A 14 -1.99 -0.76 8.06
CA GLU A 14 -2.11 -2.04 8.77
C GLU A 14 -1.81 -3.21 7.82
N THR A 15 -2.37 -3.19 6.60
CA THR A 15 -2.12 -4.23 5.60
C THR A 15 -0.66 -4.27 5.17
N VAL A 16 -0.03 -3.11 4.90
CA VAL A 16 1.41 -3.05 4.57
C VAL A 16 2.26 -3.54 5.74
N ASN A 17 1.91 -3.19 6.98
CA ASN A 17 2.62 -3.65 8.16
C ASN A 17 2.60 -5.18 8.28
N GLU A 18 1.47 -5.84 7.98
CA GLU A 18 1.37 -7.29 7.98
C GLU A 18 2.13 -7.96 6.83
N MET A 19 2.41 -7.23 5.73
CA MET A 19 3.14 -7.74 4.57
C MET A 19 4.66 -7.70 4.73
N ILE A 20 5.20 -6.89 5.65
CA ILE A 20 6.65 -6.73 5.83
C ILE A 20 7.15 -7.70 6.93
N PRO A 21 7.89 -8.76 6.59
CA PRO A 21 8.31 -9.80 7.54
C PRO A 21 9.58 -9.42 8.32
N GLU A 22 9.79 -8.13 8.60
CA GLU A 22 10.90 -7.63 9.40
C GLU A 22 10.56 -6.28 10.04
N GLU A 23 11.37 -5.84 11.01
CA GLU A 23 11.25 -4.48 11.55
C GLU A 23 11.57 -3.42 10.48
N TRP A 24 10.63 -2.52 10.24
CA TRP A 24 10.72 -1.45 9.25
C TRP A 24 10.62 -0.06 9.91
N GLU A 25 11.09 0.99 9.23
CA GLU A 25 11.02 2.37 9.74
C GLU A 25 9.94 3.19 9.05
N LYS A 26 9.94 3.20 7.71
CA LYS A 26 8.93 3.88 6.90
C LYS A 26 8.66 3.12 5.61
N PHE A 27 7.47 3.35 5.06
CA PHE A 27 7.10 2.88 3.73
C PHE A 27 6.48 3.99 2.89
N TYR A 28 6.58 3.82 1.58
CA TYR A 28 5.89 4.64 0.58
C TYR A 28 4.97 3.73 -0.23
N PHE A 29 3.68 3.97 -0.11
CA PHE A 29 2.66 3.20 -0.83
C PHE A 29 2.25 3.93 -2.11
N TYR A 30 2.20 3.17 -3.20
CA TYR A 30 1.85 3.63 -4.54
C TYR A 30 0.63 2.85 -5.04
N ALA A 31 -0.38 3.59 -5.47
CA ALA A 31 -1.56 3.01 -6.09
C ALA A 31 -1.86 3.70 -7.42
N GLN A 32 -1.84 2.93 -8.51
CA GLN A 32 -2.34 3.36 -9.81
C GLN A 32 -3.64 2.63 -10.08
N ILE A 33 -4.76 3.34 -10.00
CA ILE A 33 -6.10 2.77 -10.18
C ILE A 33 -6.84 3.50 -11.30
N SER A 34 -7.33 2.75 -12.28
CA SER A 34 -8.15 3.24 -13.39
C SER A 34 -9.44 2.41 -13.54
N GLU A 35 -10.30 2.80 -14.49
CA GLU A 35 -11.50 1.99 -14.82
C GLU A 35 -11.16 0.64 -15.44
N THR A 36 -10.02 0.54 -16.14
CA THR A 36 -9.65 -0.64 -16.93
C THR A 36 -8.61 -1.52 -16.22
N GLY A 37 -8.25 -1.20 -14.98
CA GLY A 37 -7.24 -1.93 -14.21
C GLY A 37 -6.28 -1.00 -13.49
N GLY A 38 -5.19 -1.58 -13.00
CA GLY A 38 -4.23 -0.87 -12.18
C GLY A 38 -3.34 -1.82 -11.39
N GLY A 39 -2.57 -1.26 -10.47
CA GLY A 39 -1.72 -2.00 -9.58
C GLY A 39 -1.32 -1.18 -8.37
N THR A 40 -0.95 -1.88 -7.31
CA THR A 40 -0.45 -1.31 -6.06
C THR A 40 0.88 -1.92 -5.72
N TYR A 41 1.79 -1.13 -5.19
CA TYR A 41 3.07 -1.59 -4.69
C TYR A 41 3.59 -0.64 -3.61
N PHE A 42 4.59 -1.06 -2.85
CA PHE A 42 5.24 -0.18 -1.90
C PHE A 42 6.75 -0.38 -1.85
N PHE A 43 7.41 0.65 -1.35
CA PHE A 43 8.82 0.61 -0.97
C PHE A 43 8.92 0.77 0.54
N TYR A 44 9.79 0.02 1.19
CA TYR A 44 10.05 0.17 2.63
C TYR A 44 11.53 0.10 2.93
N ASN A 45 11.98 0.79 3.98
CA ASN A 45 13.32 0.64 4.51
C ASN A 45 13.28 -0.14 5.84
N ASN A 46 14.43 -0.59 6.32
CA ASN A 46 14.53 -1.18 7.66
C ASN A 46 15.37 -0.31 8.60
N LEU A 47 15.22 -0.54 9.91
CA LEU A 47 15.90 0.25 10.94
C LEU A 47 17.43 0.23 10.82
N ARG A 48 17.99 -0.80 10.19
CA ARG A 48 19.45 -0.97 10.01
C ARG A 48 19.98 -0.31 8.74
N SER A 49 19.14 0.02 7.77
CA SER A 49 19.55 0.52 6.46
C SER A 49 18.52 1.52 5.94
N LYS A 50 18.41 2.64 6.65
CA LYS A 50 17.38 3.66 6.43
C LYS A 50 17.38 4.26 5.01
N GLU A 51 18.53 4.32 4.36
CA GLU A 51 18.68 4.83 2.99
C GLU A 51 18.40 3.77 1.89
N LYS A 52 18.20 2.50 2.26
CA LYS A 52 17.99 1.41 1.30
C LYS A 52 16.55 0.94 1.33
N TYR A 53 15.81 1.32 0.30
CA TYR A 53 14.44 0.86 0.10
C TYR A 53 14.40 -0.50 -0.59
N LYS A 54 13.51 -1.36 -0.11
CA LYS A 54 13.17 -2.67 -0.62
C LYS A 54 11.81 -2.57 -1.31
N TYR A 55 11.67 -3.24 -2.45
CA TYR A 55 10.45 -3.28 -3.23
C TYR A 55 9.54 -4.40 -2.75
N SER A 56 8.23 -4.14 -2.59
CA SER A 56 7.25 -5.09 -2.05
C SER A 56 7.19 -6.40 -2.84
N VAL A 57 7.28 -6.34 -4.17
CA VAL A 57 7.25 -7.51 -5.06
C VAL A 57 8.42 -8.45 -4.79
N GLY A 58 9.52 -7.96 -4.20
CA GLY A 58 10.65 -8.79 -3.81
C GLY A 58 10.44 -9.57 -2.51
N ILE A 59 9.37 -9.32 -1.75
CA ILE A 59 9.17 -9.93 -0.43
C ILE A 59 8.97 -11.45 -0.54
N PRO A 60 8.04 -11.99 -1.37
CA PRO A 60 7.83 -13.44 -1.46
C PRO A 60 9.08 -14.22 -1.90
N PHE A 61 9.95 -13.60 -2.68
CA PHE A 61 11.18 -14.24 -3.15
C PHE A 61 12.32 -14.20 -2.13
N LYS A 62 12.31 -13.19 -1.26
CA LYS A 62 13.39 -12.95 -0.29
C LYS A 62 13.11 -13.57 1.07
N TYR A 63 11.84 -13.69 1.41
CA TYR A 63 11.36 -14.24 2.66
C TYR A 63 10.51 -15.46 2.32
N GLU A 64 10.65 -16.54 3.09
CA GLU A 64 9.83 -17.75 2.95
C GLU A 64 8.40 -17.51 3.49
N VAL A 65 7.72 -16.49 2.96
CA VAL A 65 6.33 -16.17 3.27
C VAL A 65 5.38 -16.99 2.42
N ASP A 66 4.16 -17.19 2.91
CA ASP A 66 3.11 -17.86 2.15
C ASP A 66 2.68 -16.99 0.96
N GLU A 67 2.90 -17.47 -0.26
CA GLU A 67 2.61 -16.74 -1.50
C GLU A 67 1.13 -16.45 -1.65
N GLU A 68 0.25 -17.39 -1.29
CA GLU A 68 -1.20 -17.21 -1.39
C GLU A 68 -1.70 -16.17 -0.37
N GLU A 69 -1.17 -16.18 0.85
CA GLU A 69 -1.47 -15.14 1.84
C GLU A 69 -0.98 -13.77 1.36
N PHE A 70 0.21 -13.70 0.78
CA PHE A 70 0.77 -12.45 0.26
C PHE A 70 -0.08 -11.87 -0.88
N GLU A 71 -0.47 -12.71 -1.85
CA GLU A 71 -1.37 -12.32 -2.95
C GLU A 71 -2.72 -11.81 -2.42
N ARG A 72 -3.30 -12.45 -1.40
CA ARG A 72 -4.54 -11.98 -0.76
C ARG A 72 -4.39 -10.59 -0.12
N LYS A 73 -3.22 -10.27 0.44
CA LYS A 73 -2.93 -8.94 0.97
C LYS A 73 -2.72 -7.91 -0.15
N GLU A 74 -2.08 -8.28 -1.26
CA GLU A 74 -1.99 -7.42 -2.46
C GLU A 74 -3.38 -7.08 -3.02
N ASP A 75 -4.25 -8.08 -3.15
CA ASP A 75 -5.65 -7.89 -3.54
C ASP A 75 -6.41 -6.95 -2.60
N SER A 76 -6.11 -7.04 -1.30
CA SER A 76 -6.71 -6.17 -0.28
C SER A 76 -6.24 -4.73 -0.43
N LEU A 77 -4.95 -4.49 -0.64
CA LEU A 77 -4.39 -3.15 -0.93
C LEU A 77 -5.00 -2.55 -2.22
N TYR A 78 -5.19 -3.37 -3.25
CA TYR A 78 -5.83 -2.93 -4.49
C TYR A 78 -7.29 -2.52 -4.26
N LYS A 79 -8.07 -3.31 -3.50
CA LYS A 79 -9.47 -2.98 -3.16
C LYS A 79 -9.57 -1.69 -2.33
N LEU A 80 -8.73 -1.55 -1.29
CA LEU A 80 -8.66 -0.33 -0.48
C LEU A 80 -8.32 0.91 -1.34
N SER A 81 -7.41 0.75 -2.29
CA SER A 81 -7.04 1.81 -3.23
C SER A 81 -8.17 2.21 -4.17
N LYS A 82 -9.00 1.24 -4.60
CA LYS A 82 -10.21 1.52 -5.37
C LYS A 82 -11.24 2.28 -4.54
N GLU A 83 -11.44 1.90 -3.28
CA GLU A 83 -12.32 2.63 -2.36
C GLU A 83 -11.85 4.07 -2.16
N LEU A 84 -10.56 4.28 -1.87
CA LEU A 84 -9.95 5.61 -1.76
C LEU A 84 -10.23 6.46 -3.00
N ARG A 85 -10.01 5.92 -4.20
CA ARG A 85 -10.28 6.62 -5.45
C ARG A 85 -11.76 6.99 -5.60
N ASN A 86 -12.68 6.12 -5.19
CA ASN A 86 -14.11 6.40 -5.26
C ASN A 86 -14.49 7.55 -4.32
N VAL A 87 -13.94 7.58 -3.10
CA VAL A 87 -14.14 8.71 -2.17
C VAL A 87 -13.69 10.02 -2.81
N PHE A 88 -12.52 10.06 -3.47
CA PHE A 88 -12.08 11.28 -4.16
C PHE A 88 -13.00 11.70 -5.31
N LYS A 89 -13.44 10.74 -6.13
CA LYS A 89 -14.35 10.98 -7.25
C LYS A 89 -15.70 11.52 -6.82
N ASP A 90 -16.31 10.89 -5.81
CA ASP A 90 -17.65 11.26 -5.32
C ASP A 90 -17.64 12.69 -4.75
N ASN A 91 -16.48 13.16 -4.32
CA ASN A 91 -16.27 14.50 -3.81
C ASN A 91 -15.65 15.46 -4.86
N GLN A 92 -15.70 15.11 -6.15
CA GLN A 92 -15.21 15.91 -7.28
C GLN A 92 -13.73 16.34 -7.19
N GLN A 93 -12.93 15.64 -6.40
CA GLN A 93 -11.49 15.88 -6.32
C GLN A 93 -10.77 15.09 -7.41
N LYS A 94 -9.93 15.79 -8.19
CA LYS A 94 -9.21 15.19 -9.31
C LYS A 94 -8.14 14.24 -8.78
N THR A 95 -8.27 12.95 -9.08
CA THR A 95 -7.27 11.93 -8.71
C THR A 95 -5.99 12.13 -9.51
N LEU A 96 -4.90 12.46 -8.83
CA LEU A 96 -3.53 12.36 -9.33
C LEU A 96 -2.80 11.38 -8.42
N VAL A 97 -2.01 10.50 -9.01
CA VAL A 97 -1.09 9.51 -8.39
C VAL A 97 -0.95 9.69 -6.88
N LEU A 98 -1.54 8.77 -6.11
CA LEU A 98 -1.54 8.85 -4.66
C LEU A 98 -0.20 8.34 -4.14
N LEU A 99 0.68 9.27 -3.80
CA LEU A 99 1.89 9.03 -3.00
C LEU A 99 1.50 9.19 -1.54
N TYR A 100 1.54 8.11 -0.77
CA TYR A 100 1.37 8.20 0.68
C TYR A 100 2.73 8.11 1.36
N ASP A 101 3.08 9.17 2.10
CA ASP A 101 4.10 9.14 3.14
C ASP A 101 3.36 8.83 4.45
N VAL A 102 3.52 7.61 4.96
CA VAL A 102 2.96 7.19 6.25
C VAL A 102 4.13 7.11 7.22
N SER A 103 4.56 8.28 7.70
CA SER A 103 5.57 8.45 8.76
C SER A 103 4.99 9.06 10.03
#